data_AF-A0A9Q1MR72-F1
#
_entry.id   AF-A0A9Q1MR72-F1
#
_cell.length_a   1.000
_cell.length_b   1.000
_cell.length_c   1.000
_cell.angle_alpha   90.00
_cell.angle_beta   90.00
_cell.angle_gamma   90.00
#
_symmetry.space_group_name_H-M   'P 1'
#
loop_
_entity.id
_entity.type
_entity.pdbx_description
1 polymer ?
#
loop_
_entity_poly.entity_id
_entity_poly.type
_entity_poly.pdbx_seq_one_letter_code
_entity_poly.pdbx_strand_id
1 'polypeptide(L)'
;MRETLDEMGLGYVKATTGHGMDVLKVTKFPSEADFRDDIKGPMLNSLEEFNRTGTPFVIYMFPIHFVKEVLNYTMEFAFFDNKSLFKIQDGNVTYTNAVEYMIDSLAWAIKKAGYPNMKIMIGQIGWPTDGYPHANVKNAERFHKGLLKFLASKKGTPLKPGPIDTFLHSLSDENMFPRIFGAFQRHWGIYKSDGNPKYKIDFSLQDRDVYPTQAKGIVKMPNRWCNFNGDKSDMNSVNMNYDLACKAADCTGLEVGASCSGISFESKISYAFNAYFQKYKQKIETCDFDGLGEIVATNPSLENCEFPIEILAFQDQVIQNGMVIRI
;
A
#
# COMPACT_ATOMS: atom_id res chain seq x y z
N MET A 1 -19.55 5.65 -21.96
CA MET A 1 -18.16 6.17 -21.91
C MET A 1 -17.41 5.92 -23.21
N ARG A 2 -17.25 4.67 -23.67
CA ARG A 2 -16.55 4.37 -24.93
C ARG A 2 -17.12 5.13 -26.13
N GLU A 3 -18.43 5.06 -26.34
CA GLU A 3 -19.12 5.79 -27.43
C GLU A 3 -18.82 7.29 -27.39
N THR A 4 -18.96 7.92 -26.22
CA THR A 4 -18.65 9.34 -26.02
C THR A 4 -17.21 9.69 -26.37
N LEU A 5 -16.24 8.85 -25.99
CA LEU A 5 -14.84 9.08 -26.33
C LEU A 5 -14.61 8.96 -27.85
N ASP A 6 -15.30 8.05 -28.53
CA ASP A 6 -15.19 7.91 -29.98
C ASP A 6 -15.83 9.09 -30.72
N GLU A 7 -16.99 9.56 -30.27
CA GLU A 7 -17.66 10.78 -30.78
C GLU A 7 -16.78 12.03 -30.64
N MET A 8 -15.99 12.12 -29.58
CA MET A 8 -15.03 13.21 -29.34
C MET A 8 -13.72 13.07 -30.12
N GLY A 9 -13.53 12.01 -30.91
CA GLY A 9 -12.25 11.74 -31.58
C GLY A 9 -11.13 11.29 -30.63
N LEU A 10 -11.47 10.85 -29.42
CA LEU A 10 -10.57 10.39 -28.36
C LEU A 10 -10.48 8.85 -28.31
N GLY A 11 -10.55 8.19 -29.47
CA GLY A 11 -10.44 6.72 -29.62
C GLY A 11 -9.15 6.10 -29.04
N TYR A 12 -8.12 6.94 -28.85
CA TYR A 12 -6.84 6.57 -28.24
C TYR A 12 -6.91 6.46 -26.71
N VAL A 13 -7.87 7.11 -26.05
CA VAL A 13 -8.12 6.96 -24.60
C VAL A 13 -8.89 5.67 -24.41
N LYS A 14 -8.34 4.70 -23.67
CA LYS A 14 -8.97 3.39 -23.45
C LYS A 14 -9.79 3.39 -22.16
N ALA A 15 -11.05 2.98 -22.27
CA ALA A 15 -11.94 2.81 -21.11
C ALA A 15 -11.75 1.40 -20.56
N THR A 16 -11.47 1.28 -19.26
CA THR A 16 -11.19 0.00 -18.58
C THR A 16 -11.81 0.01 -17.18
N THR A 17 -11.77 -1.14 -16.50
CA THR A 17 -12.03 -1.24 -15.06
C THR A 17 -10.95 -2.07 -14.40
N GLY A 18 -10.62 -1.74 -13.15
CA GLY A 18 -9.68 -2.52 -12.34
C GLY A 18 -10.36 -3.71 -11.68
N HIS A 19 -9.64 -4.82 -11.57
CA HIS A 19 -10.11 -6.05 -10.95
C HIS A 19 -9.11 -6.56 -9.90
N GLY A 20 -9.58 -7.09 -8.79
CA GLY A 20 -8.73 -7.87 -7.87
C GLY A 20 -8.57 -9.32 -8.35
N MET A 21 -7.69 -10.08 -7.70
CA MET A 21 -7.55 -11.53 -7.96
C MET A 21 -8.78 -12.34 -7.56
N ASP A 22 -9.67 -11.76 -6.75
CA ASP A 22 -10.92 -12.37 -6.31
C ASP A 22 -11.90 -12.60 -7.47
N VAL A 23 -11.65 -12.06 -8.68
CA VAL A 23 -12.44 -12.41 -9.87
C VAL A 23 -12.28 -13.87 -10.30
N LEU A 24 -11.24 -14.55 -9.83
CA LEU A 24 -10.94 -15.95 -10.14
C LEU A 24 -11.42 -16.89 -9.04
N LYS A 25 -11.71 -18.13 -9.41
CA LYS A 25 -11.87 -19.23 -8.45
C LYS A 25 -10.53 -19.49 -7.76
N VAL A 26 -10.58 -19.88 -6.49
CA VAL A 26 -9.39 -20.38 -5.78
C VAL A 26 -9.05 -21.75 -6.34
N THR A 27 -7.92 -21.86 -7.02
CA THR A 27 -7.40 -23.11 -7.59
C THR A 27 -5.98 -23.37 -7.10
N LYS A 28 -5.51 -24.61 -7.24
CA LYS A 28 -4.14 -24.95 -6.85
C LYS A 28 -3.16 -24.56 -7.96
N PHE A 29 -3.55 -24.79 -9.21
CA PHE A 29 -2.70 -24.55 -10.37
C PHE A 29 -3.25 -23.41 -11.25
N PRO A 30 -2.38 -22.57 -11.84
CA PRO A 30 -2.81 -21.54 -12.78
C PRO A 30 -3.61 -22.09 -13.96
N SER A 31 -3.25 -23.25 -14.49
CA SER A 31 -3.96 -23.91 -15.60
C SER A 31 -5.40 -24.31 -15.27
N GLU A 32 -5.74 -24.42 -13.99
CA GLU A 32 -7.11 -24.69 -13.52
C GLU A 32 -7.93 -23.41 -13.38
N ALA A 33 -7.31 -22.24 -13.32
CA ALA A 33 -7.99 -20.97 -13.06
C ALA A 33 -9.11 -20.68 -14.07
N ASP A 34 -10.21 -20.15 -13.56
CA ASP A 34 -11.40 -19.72 -14.30
C ASP A 34 -12.06 -18.57 -13.51
N PHE A 35 -12.86 -17.75 -14.18
CA PHE A 35 -13.64 -16.72 -13.49
C PHE A 35 -14.66 -17.36 -12.54
N ARG A 36 -14.92 -16.73 -11.39
CA ARG A 36 -15.94 -17.25 -10.47
C ARG A 36 -17.32 -17.29 -11.13
N ASP A 37 -18.11 -18.31 -10.80
CA ASP A 37 -19.38 -18.58 -11.48
C ASP A 37 -20.41 -17.45 -11.28
N ASP A 38 -20.39 -16.79 -10.13
CA ASP A 38 -21.29 -15.69 -9.76
C ASP A 38 -21.08 -14.40 -10.58
N ILE A 39 -19.88 -14.20 -11.13
CA ILE A 39 -19.52 -13.01 -11.93
C ILE A 39 -19.09 -13.34 -13.36
N LYS A 40 -19.08 -14.63 -13.75
CA LYS A 40 -18.53 -15.06 -15.05
C LYS A 40 -19.21 -14.38 -16.22
N GLY A 41 -20.54 -14.26 -16.21
CA GLY A 41 -21.30 -13.56 -17.25
C GLY A 41 -20.84 -12.10 -17.45
N PRO A 42 -20.92 -11.25 -16.41
CA PRO A 42 -20.39 -9.88 -16.46
C PRO A 42 -18.91 -9.78 -16.88
N MET A 43 -18.07 -10.73 -16.45
CA MET A 43 -16.67 -10.76 -16.85
C MET A 43 -16.51 -11.04 -18.35
N LEU A 44 -17.25 -11.99 -18.91
CA LEU A 44 -17.22 -12.28 -20.35
C LEU A 44 -17.64 -11.06 -21.18
N ASN A 45 -18.67 -10.33 -20.75
CA ASN A 45 -19.09 -9.07 -21.39
C ASN A 45 -17.97 -8.01 -21.36
N SER A 46 -17.26 -7.91 -20.24
CA SER A 46 -16.12 -6.99 -20.10
C SER A 46 -14.96 -7.39 -21.02
N LEU A 47 -14.65 -8.68 -21.11
CA LEU A 47 -13.59 -9.19 -22.00
C LEU A 47 -13.91 -8.95 -23.47
N GLU A 48 -15.16 -9.12 -23.89
CA GLU A 48 -15.59 -8.81 -25.26
C GLU A 48 -15.32 -7.33 -25.59
N GLU A 49 -15.71 -6.42 -24.69
CA GLU A 49 -15.49 -4.99 -24.88
C GLU A 49 -14.00 -4.61 -24.87
N PHE A 50 -13.20 -5.22 -23.99
CA PHE A 50 -11.75 -5.00 -23.95
C PHE A 50 -11.09 -5.48 -25.24
N ASN A 51 -11.49 -6.65 -25.74
CA ASN A 51 -10.99 -7.19 -27.00
C ASN A 51 -11.38 -6.32 -28.18
N ARG A 52 -12.65 -5.89 -28.26
CA ARG A 52 -13.17 -5.01 -29.32
C ARG A 52 -12.43 -3.68 -29.39
N THR A 53 -12.05 -3.12 -28.24
CA THR A 53 -11.43 -1.79 -28.14
C THR A 53 -9.89 -1.81 -28.06
N GLY A 54 -9.29 -2.99 -27.94
CA GLY A 54 -7.86 -3.19 -27.72
C GLY A 54 -7.40 -2.72 -26.33
N THR A 55 -8.31 -2.65 -25.36
CA THR A 55 -8.02 -2.26 -23.98
C THR A 55 -7.41 -3.45 -23.23
N PRO A 56 -6.36 -3.24 -22.40
CA PRO A 56 -5.83 -4.32 -21.57
C PRO A 56 -6.77 -4.65 -20.41
N PHE A 57 -6.75 -5.91 -19.97
CA PHE A 57 -7.32 -6.30 -18.68
C PHE A 57 -6.45 -5.71 -17.57
N VAL A 58 -7.04 -4.90 -16.68
CA VAL A 58 -6.32 -4.27 -15.56
C VAL A 58 -6.52 -5.06 -14.28
N ILE A 59 -5.44 -5.63 -13.74
CA ILE A 59 -5.45 -6.42 -12.51
C ILE A 59 -4.73 -5.68 -11.37
N TYR A 60 -5.30 -5.74 -10.17
CA TYR A 60 -4.70 -5.32 -8.91
C TYR A 60 -4.18 -6.57 -8.19
N MET A 61 -2.88 -6.59 -7.91
CA MET A 61 -2.20 -7.75 -7.36
C MET A 61 -1.45 -7.38 -6.08
N PHE A 62 -1.83 -8.04 -4.99
CA PHE A 62 -1.20 -7.87 -3.68
C PHE A 62 -0.66 -9.20 -3.15
N PRO A 63 0.57 -9.61 -3.54
CA PRO A 63 1.12 -10.92 -3.22
C PRO A 63 1.17 -11.26 -1.73
N ILE A 64 1.39 -10.28 -0.86
CA ILE A 64 1.40 -10.48 0.61
C ILE A 64 0.08 -11.10 1.11
N HIS A 65 -1.06 -10.58 0.65
CA HIS A 65 -2.38 -11.10 1.01
C HIS A 65 -2.66 -12.41 0.29
N PHE A 66 -2.35 -12.48 -1.01
CA PHE A 66 -2.61 -13.67 -1.80
C PHE A 66 -1.88 -14.91 -1.25
N VAL A 67 -0.60 -14.78 -0.91
CA VAL A 67 0.19 -15.90 -0.36
C VAL A 67 -0.32 -16.32 1.01
N LYS A 68 -0.67 -15.37 1.88
CA LYS A 68 -1.07 -15.67 3.26
C LYS A 68 -2.52 -16.15 3.37
N GLU A 69 -3.44 -15.52 2.66
CA GLU A 69 -4.89 -15.70 2.85
C GLU A 69 -5.48 -16.66 1.83
N VAL A 70 -4.97 -16.69 0.58
CA VAL A 70 -5.50 -17.54 -0.48
C VAL A 70 -4.71 -18.84 -0.60
N LEU A 71 -3.38 -18.74 -0.74
CA LEU A 71 -2.55 -19.93 -0.86
C LEU A 71 -2.30 -20.58 0.51
N ASN A 72 -2.28 -19.80 1.59
CA ASN A 72 -1.94 -20.24 2.95
C ASN A 72 -0.56 -20.94 3.01
N TYR A 73 0.46 -20.28 2.44
CA TYR A 73 1.83 -20.77 2.37
C TYR A 73 2.85 -19.80 2.99
N THR A 74 4.12 -20.21 2.97
CA THR A 74 5.23 -19.40 3.47
C THR A 74 5.35 -18.09 2.67
N MET A 75 5.52 -16.98 3.40
CA MET A 75 5.65 -15.65 2.80
C MET A 75 6.83 -15.54 1.82
N GLU A 76 7.81 -16.44 1.93
CA GLU A 76 8.95 -16.51 1.01
C GLU A 76 8.53 -16.69 -0.47
N PHE A 77 7.39 -17.33 -0.74
CA PHE A 77 6.86 -17.48 -2.11
C PHE A 77 6.39 -16.14 -2.71
N ALA A 78 6.18 -15.10 -1.91
CA ALA A 78 5.80 -13.78 -2.42
C ALA A 78 6.97 -13.01 -3.06
N PHE A 79 8.22 -13.45 -2.84
CA PHE A 79 9.43 -12.76 -3.28
C PHE A 79 10.10 -13.45 -4.48
N PHE A 80 10.91 -12.67 -5.21
CA PHE A 80 11.58 -13.10 -6.45
C PHE A 80 13.00 -13.64 -6.25
N ASP A 81 13.50 -13.68 -5.01
CA ASP A 81 14.91 -13.98 -4.72
C ASP A 81 15.20 -15.50 -4.59
N ASN A 82 14.26 -16.35 -5.01
CA ASN A 82 14.37 -17.82 -5.00
C ASN A 82 14.69 -18.43 -3.63
N LYS A 83 14.41 -17.72 -2.53
CA LYS A 83 14.56 -18.28 -1.16
C LYS A 83 13.39 -19.16 -0.74
N SER A 84 12.27 -19.09 -1.46
CA SER A 84 11.16 -20.01 -1.26
C SER A 84 11.59 -21.45 -1.55
N LEU A 85 11.44 -22.33 -0.55
CA LEU A 85 11.52 -23.78 -0.75
C LEU A 85 10.25 -24.33 -1.44
N PHE A 86 9.16 -23.57 -1.39
CA PHE A 86 7.90 -23.91 -2.03
C PHE A 86 7.92 -23.51 -3.51
N LYS A 87 7.48 -24.43 -4.36
CA LYS A 87 7.33 -24.24 -5.81
C LYS A 87 6.03 -24.91 -6.24
N ILE A 88 5.37 -24.32 -7.24
CA ILE A 88 4.17 -24.91 -7.83
C ILE A 88 4.54 -25.43 -9.22
N GLN A 89 4.43 -26.75 -9.40
CA GLN A 89 4.57 -27.40 -10.70
C GLN A 89 3.20 -27.52 -11.36
N ASP A 90 3.03 -26.90 -12.52
CA ASP A 90 1.81 -26.94 -13.32
C ASP A 90 2.18 -27.37 -14.75
N GLY A 91 2.00 -28.67 -15.03
CA GLY A 91 2.49 -29.29 -16.26
C GLY A 91 4.01 -29.13 -16.39
N ASN A 92 4.47 -28.44 -17.44
CA ASN A 92 5.88 -28.16 -17.72
C ASN A 92 6.36 -26.81 -17.15
N VAL A 93 5.49 -26.06 -16.46
CA VAL A 93 5.83 -24.76 -15.87
C VAL A 93 6.06 -24.93 -14.37
N THR A 94 7.14 -24.32 -13.87
CA THR A 94 7.43 -24.24 -12.44
C THR A 94 7.36 -22.79 -11.99
N TYR A 95 6.41 -22.46 -11.11
CA TYR A 95 6.34 -21.15 -10.48
C TYR A 95 7.14 -21.14 -9.19
N THR A 96 8.05 -20.17 -9.07
CA THR A 96 8.89 -19.96 -7.88
C THR A 96 8.51 -18.71 -7.08
N ASN A 97 7.62 -17.87 -7.63
CA ASN A 97 7.09 -16.70 -6.96
C ASN A 97 5.60 -16.48 -7.28
N ALA A 98 4.93 -15.76 -6.38
CA ALA A 98 3.50 -15.50 -6.46
C ALA A 98 3.10 -14.57 -7.61
N VAL A 99 3.97 -13.64 -8.04
CA VAL A 99 3.60 -12.67 -9.08
C VAL A 99 3.45 -13.36 -10.44
N GLU A 100 4.40 -14.21 -10.83
CA GLU A 100 4.27 -15.02 -12.05
C GLU A 100 3.05 -15.95 -11.98
N TYR A 101 2.83 -16.58 -10.82
CA TYR A 101 1.66 -17.44 -10.58
C TYR A 101 0.33 -16.68 -10.76
N MET A 102 0.21 -15.48 -10.19
CA MET A 102 -1.01 -14.66 -10.23
C MET A 102 -1.32 -14.20 -11.66
N ILE A 103 -0.29 -13.73 -12.39
CA ILE A 103 -0.42 -13.31 -13.79
C ILE A 103 -0.88 -14.48 -14.66
N ASP A 104 -0.24 -15.65 -14.53
CA ASP A 104 -0.59 -16.80 -15.37
C ASP A 104 -1.94 -17.41 -15.00
N SER A 105 -2.37 -17.30 -13.74
CA SER A 105 -3.72 -17.73 -13.33
C SER A 105 -4.79 -16.90 -14.06
N LEU A 106 -4.62 -15.57 -14.07
CA LEU A 106 -5.52 -14.68 -14.82
C LEU A 106 -5.45 -14.96 -16.33
N ALA A 107 -4.24 -15.12 -16.88
CA ALA A 107 -4.04 -15.39 -18.28
C ALA A 107 -4.70 -16.70 -18.73
N TRP A 108 -4.70 -17.74 -17.89
CA TRP A 108 -5.41 -18.99 -18.15
C TRP A 108 -6.92 -18.81 -18.18
N ALA A 109 -7.49 -18.08 -17.22
CA ALA A 109 -8.93 -17.79 -17.21
C ALA A 109 -9.37 -17.00 -18.46
N ILE A 110 -8.62 -15.97 -18.83
CA ILE A 110 -8.85 -15.18 -20.07
C ILE A 110 -8.71 -16.04 -21.32
N LYS A 111 -7.71 -16.94 -21.37
CA LYS A 111 -7.52 -17.88 -22.48
C LYS A 111 -8.69 -18.84 -22.63
N LYS A 112 -9.18 -19.42 -21.53
CA LYS A 112 -10.37 -20.29 -21.52
C LYS A 112 -11.64 -19.55 -21.94
N ALA A 113 -11.72 -18.26 -21.64
CA ALA A 113 -12.79 -17.38 -22.09
C ALA A 113 -12.71 -17.00 -23.59
N GLY A 114 -11.69 -17.46 -24.33
CA GLY A 114 -11.58 -17.27 -25.77
C GLY A 114 -10.73 -16.07 -26.21
N TYR A 115 -10.04 -15.38 -25.28
CA TYR A 115 -9.27 -14.18 -25.59
C TYR A 115 -7.75 -14.32 -25.32
N PRO A 116 -7.06 -15.33 -25.88
CA PRO A 116 -5.67 -15.65 -25.53
C PRO A 116 -4.68 -14.51 -25.76
N ASN A 117 -4.97 -13.59 -26.68
CA ASN A 117 -4.11 -12.48 -27.06
C ASN A 117 -4.38 -11.18 -26.28
N MET A 118 -5.36 -11.18 -25.36
CA MET A 118 -5.67 -9.99 -24.57
C MET A 118 -4.45 -9.59 -23.73
N LYS A 119 -4.12 -8.30 -23.77
CA LYS A 119 -3.05 -7.70 -22.96
C LYS A 119 -3.49 -7.65 -21.50
N ILE A 120 -2.53 -7.86 -20.61
CA ILE A 120 -2.72 -7.71 -19.15
C ILE A 120 -1.86 -6.54 -18.70
N MET A 121 -2.44 -5.68 -17.89
CA MET A 121 -1.76 -4.55 -17.24
C MET A 121 -1.95 -4.69 -15.73
N ILE A 122 -0.89 -4.45 -14.97
CA ILE A 122 -0.93 -4.46 -13.51
C ILE A 122 -1.24 -3.03 -13.05
N GLY A 123 -2.48 -2.78 -12.68
CA GLY A 123 -2.94 -1.44 -12.28
C GLY A 123 -2.53 -1.04 -10.86
N GLN A 124 -2.28 -2.02 -9.99
CA GLN A 124 -1.78 -1.81 -8.62
C GLN A 124 -0.97 -3.01 -8.19
N ILE A 125 0.24 -2.78 -7.71
CA ILE A 125 1.09 -3.79 -7.06
C ILE A 125 2.04 -3.11 -6.08
N GLY A 126 2.24 -3.71 -4.91
CA GLY A 126 3.12 -3.13 -3.90
C GLY A 126 3.30 -4.04 -2.69
N TRP A 127 3.85 -3.46 -1.64
CA TRP A 127 4.05 -4.14 -0.36
C TRP A 127 3.93 -3.13 0.79
N PRO A 128 3.07 -3.35 1.78
CA PRO A 128 2.91 -2.43 2.90
C PRO A 128 4.13 -2.51 3.82
N THR A 129 4.51 -1.39 4.42
CA THR A 129 5.65 -1.33 5.34
C THR A 129 5.25 -1.41 6.80
N ASP A 130 3.96 -1.48 7.11
CA ASP A 130 3.49 -1.52 8.49
C ASP A 130 2.06 -2.06 8.60
N GLY A 131 1.60 -2.34 9.82
CA GLY A 131 0.19 -2.62 10.11
C GLY A 131 -0.34 -3.98 9.67
N TYR A 132 0.54 -4.93 9.35
CA TYR A 132 0.19 -6.33 9.03
C TYR A 132 1.40 -7.27 9.19
N PRO A 133 1.21 -8.55 9.54
CA PRO A 133 2.34 -9.48 9.62
C PRO A 133 3.16 -9.56 8.32
N HIS A 134 4.48 -9.43 8.43
CA HIS A 134 5.44 -9.31 7.31
C HIS A 134 5.38 -7.99 6.51
N ALA A 135 4.51 -7.05 6.87
CA ALA A 135 4.58 -5.66 6.42
C ALA A 135 5.68 -4.94 7.21
N ASN A 136 6.80 -4.67 6.54
CA ASN A 136 7.93 -3.92 7.10
C ASN A 136 8.76 -3.35 5.95
N VAL A 137 9.53 -2.30 6.26
CA VAL A 137 10.40 -1.61 5.30
C VAL A 137 11.34 -2.58 4.55
N LYS A 138 11.94 -3.53 5.27
CA LYS A 138 12.88 -4.51 4.70
C LYS A 138 12.23 -5.42 3.65
N ASN A 139 11.02 -5.92 3.93
CA ASN A 139 10.27 -6.76 2.99
C ASN A 139 9.72 -5.93 1.83
N ALA A 140 9.28 -4.70 2.05
CA ALA A 140 8.87 -3.83 0.96
C ALA A 140 10.02 -3.52 0.00
N GLU A 141 11.21 -3.23 0.53
CA GLU A 141 12.43 -3.06 -0.27
C GLU A 141 12.76 -4.34 -1.06
N ARG A 142 12.77 -5.50 -0.39
CA ARG A 142 13.03 -6.81 -1.00
C ARG A 142 12.06 -7.10 -2.14
N PHE A 143 10.77 -6.87 -1.92
CA PHE A 143 9.72 -7.10 -2.91
C PHE A 143 9.91 -6.20 -4.13
N HIS A 144 10.04 -4.89 -3.94
CA HIS A 144 10.19 -3.95 -5.05
C HIS A 144 11.51 -4.15 -5.82
N LYS A 145 12.62 -4.48 -5.15
CA LYS A 145 13.87 -4.86 -5.83
C LYS A 145 13.66 -6.07 -6.75
N GLY A 146 12.95 -7.10 -6.28
CA GLY A 146 12.60 -8.26 -7.09
C GLY A 146 11.67 -7.94 -8.26
N LEU A 147 10.60 -7.18 -8.00
CA LEU A 147 9.62 -6.78 -8.99
C LEU A 147 10.25 -5.95 -10.12
N LEU A 148 11.07 -4.95 -9.78
CA LEU A 148 11.70 -4.10 -10.79
C LEU A 148 12.70 -4.87 -11.65
N LYS A 149 13.41 -5.86 -11.10
CA LYS A 149 14.24 -6.80 -11.89
C LYS A 149 13.41 -7.65 -12.84
N PHE A 150 12.28 -8.18 -12.37
CA PHE A 150 11.34 -8.91 -13.20
C PHE A 150 10.86 -8.05 -14.37
N LEU A 151 10.44 -6.81 -14.12
CA LEU A 151 10.00 -5.87 -15.16
C LEU A 151 11.13 -5.47 -16.12
N ALA A 152 12.33 -5.19 -15.59
CA ALA A 152 13.51 -4.82 -16.39
C ALA A 152 13.92 -5.92 -17.37
N SER A 153 13.69 -7.19 -17.02
CA SER A 153 13.99 -8.34 -17.89
C SER A 153 13.14 -8.38 -19.16
N LYS A 154 11.95 -7.76 -19.16
CA LYS A 154 10.95 -7.78 -20.23
C LYS A 154 10.54 -9.19 -20.69
N LYS A 155 10.88 -10.23 -19.92
CA LYS A 155 10.58 -11.63 -20.22
C LYS A 155 9.09 -11.93 -20.09
N GLY A 156 8.43 -11.29 -19.13
CA GLY A 156 7.06 -11.62 -18.74
C GLY A 156 7.01 -12.98 -18.05
N THR A 157 5.88 -13.67 -18.21
CA THR A 157 5.62 -14.98 -17.62
C THR A 157 5.54 -16.07 -18.69
N PRO A 158 5.56 -17.36 -18.31
CA PRO A 158 5.39 -18.47 -19.25
C PRO A 158 4.14 -18.36 -20.14
N LEU A 159 2.97 -17.96 -19.61
CA LEU A 159 1.75 -17.83 -20.42
C LEU A 159 1.57 -16.43 -21.04
N LYS A 160 2.24 -15.40 -20.50
CA LYS A 160 2.25 -14.03 -21.05
C LYS A 160 3.68 -13.53 -21.22
N PRO A 161 4.39 -14.02 -22.25
CA PRO A 161 5.74 -13.57 -22.54
C PRO A 161 5.73 -12.12 -23.04
N GLY A 162 6.78 -11.37 -22.67
CA GLY A 162 6.97 -9.97 -23.04
C GLY A 162 6.81 -8.97 -21.88
N PRO A 163 6.98 -7.68 -22.15
CA PRO A 163 6.86 -6.64 -21.12
C PRO A 163 5.42 -6.51 -20.62
N ILE A 164 5.28 -6.16 -19.34
CA ILE A 164 3.99 -5.98 -18.66
C ILE A 164 3.95 -4.57 -18.07
N ASP A 165 3.00 -3.76 -18.54
CA ASP A 165 2.76 -2.42 -18.01
C ASP A 165 2.30 -2.52 -16.56
N THR A 166 2.97 -1.81 -15.65
CA THR A 166 2.82 -2.00 -14.20
C THR A 166 2.83 -0.67 -13.45
N PHE A 167 1.87 -0.48 -12.57
CA PHE A 167 1.74 0.68 -11.69
C PHE A 167 1.96 0.28 -10.23
N LEU A 168 2.92 0.92 -9.57
CA LEU A 168 3.23 0.67 -8.17
C LEU A 168 2.20 1.33 -7.26
N HIS A 169 1.71 0.57 -6.27
CA HIS A 169 0.81 1.02 -5.23
C HIS A 169 1.57 1.11 -3.89
N SER A 170 1.70 2.27 -3.27
CA SER A 170 1.34 3.63 -3.74
C SER A 170 2.54 4.58 -3.60
N LEU A 171 2.37 5.82 -4.06
CA LEU A 171 3.44 6.81 -3.96
C LEU A 171 3.74 7.12 -2.48
N SER A 172 2.74 7.51 -1.70
CA SER A 172 2.90 7.92 -0.29
C SER A 172 1.96 7.15 0.64
N ASP A 173 2.32 7.08 1.91
CA ASP A 173 1.38 6.65 2.95
C ASP A 173 0.18 7.61 3.03
N GLU A 174 -1.01 7.05 3.13
CA GLU A 174 -2.29 7.78 3.06
C GLU A 174 -3.00 7.69 4.41
N ASN A 175 -2.62 8.56 5.34
CA ASN A 175 -3.11 8.55 6.73
C ASN A 175 -4.63 8.82 6.90
N MET A 176 -5.32 9.19 5.81
CA MET A 176 -6.78 9.34 5.77
C MET A 176 -7.48 8.19 5.05
N PHE A 177 -6.72 7.23 4.49
CA PHE A 177 -7.30 6.08 3.81
C PHE A 177 -8.16 5.26 4.79
N PRO A 178 -9.38 4.81 4.40
CA PRO A 178 -10.22 4.00 5.26
C PRO A 178 -9.55 2.69 5.67
N ARG A 179 -9.66 2.31 6.95
CA ARG A 179 -9.00 1.14 7.54
C ARG A 179 -9.93 -0.08 7.63
N ILE A 180 -10.77 -0.27 6.62
CA ILE A 180 -11.85 -1.28 6.60
C ILE A 180 -11.29 -2.71 6.76
N PHE A 181 -10.11 -2.98 6.20
CA PHE A 181 -9.44 -4.28 6.22
C PHE A 181 -8.24 -4.34 7.18
N GLY A 182 -7.86 -3.21 7.80
CA GLY A 182 -6.82 -3.14 8.83
C GLY A 182 -5.86 -1.96 8.69
N ALA A 183 -4.97 -1.79 9.66
CA ALA A 183 -3.99 -0.70 9.71
C ALA A 183 -3.14 -0.56 8.44
N PHE A 184 -2.67 -1.68 7.86
CA PHE A 184 -1.76 -1.67 6.72
C PHE A 184 -2.23 -0.87 5.52
N GLN A 185 -3.54 -0.63 5.37
CA GLN A 185 -4.09 0.13 4.25
C GLN A 185 -3.55 1.56 4.16
N ARG A 186 -2.99 2.10 5.24
CA ARG A 186 -2.35 3.42 5.26
C ARG A 186 -0.84 3.39 4.99
N HIS A 187 -0.24 2.21 4.85
CA HIS A 187 1.22 2.00 4.90
C HIS A 187 1.83 1.44 3.61
N TRP A 188 1.17 1.65 2.46
CA TRP A 188 1.61 1.18 1.14
C TRP A 188 2.61 2.10 0.44
N GLY A 189 2.84 3.29 0.98
CA GLY A 189 3.69 4.29 0.35
C GLY A 189 5.13 3.84 0.20
N ILE A 190 5.72 4.17 -0.94
CA ILE A 190 7.18 4.23 -1.12
C ILE A 190 7.77 5.38 -0.30
N TYR A 191 7.00 6.47 -0.18
CA TYR A 191 7.29 7.63 0.66
C TYR A 191 6.40 7.64 1.91
N LYS A 192 6.90 8.22 2.99
CA LYS A 192 6.06 8.67 4.11
C LYS A 192 5.17 9.83 3.65
N SER A 193 4.16 10.19 4.44
CA SER A 193 3.31 11.36 4.19
C SER A 193 4.09 12.69 4.14
N ASP A 194 5.28 12.74 4.77
CA ASP A 194 6.18 13.89 4.75
C ASP A 194 7.13 13.93 3.54
N GLY A 195 6.96 13.03 2.56
CA GLY A 195 7.76 12.99 1.35
C GLY A 195 9.18 12.44 1.53
N ASN A 196 9.53 11.91 2.70
CA ASN A 196 10.75 11.13 2.88
C ASN A 196 10.57 9.71 2.31
N PRO A 197 11.53 9.19 1.53
CA PRO A 197 11.47 7.81 1.06
C PRO A 197 11.69 6.83 2.22
N LYS A 198 10.94 5.73 2.21
CA LYS A 198 10.98 4.73 3.28
C LYS A 198 12.08 3.68 3.08
N TYR A 199 12.42 3.38 1.83
CA TYR A 199 13.42 2.39 1.44
C TYR A 199 14.06 2.74 0.09
N LYS A 200 15.15 2.02 -0.23
CA LYS A 200 15.84 2.15 -1.52
C LYS A 200 15.03 1.51 -2.64
N ILE A 201 14.84 2.23 -3.74
CA ILE A 201 14.13 1.76 -4.92
C ILE A 201 14.64 2.52 -6.16
N ASP A 202 15.01 1.79 -7.21
CA ASP A 202 15.55 2.36 -8.44
C ASP A 202 14.54 2.35 -9.58
N PHE A 203 13.84 3.47 -9.75
CA PHE A 203 12.86 3.67 -10.82
C PHE A 203 13.48 3.67 -12.23
N SER A 204 14.82 3.74 -12.37
CA SER A 204 15.47 3.65 -13.69
C SER A 204 15.56 2.23 -14.24
N LEU A 205 15.19 1.21 -13.45
CA LEU A 205 15.28 -0.21 -13.80
C LEU A 205 16.70 -0.71 -14.06
N GLN A 206 17.71 -0.05 -13.45
CA GLN A 206 19.13 -0.39 -13.61
C GLN A 206 19.71 -1.17 -12.42
N ASP A 207 18.86 -1.62 -11.49
CA ASP A 207 19.25 -2.34 -10.27
C ASP A 207 20.26 -1.58 -9.38
N ARG A 208 20.10 -0.26 -9.28
CA ARG A 208 20.96 0.57 -8.41
C ARG A 208 20.46 0.53 -6.96
N ASP A 209 21.39 0.58 -6.02
CA ASP A 209 21.07 0.62 -4.59
C ASP A 209 20.94 2.06 -4.08
N VAL A 210 19.87 2.75 -4.49
CA VAL A 210 19.66 4.18 -4.25
C VAL A 210 18.32 4.47 -3.59
N TYR A 211 18.28 5.51 -2.76
CA TYR A 211 17.01 6.12 -2.36
C TYR A 211 16.46 6.94 -3.54
N PRO A 212 15.13 6.95 -3.74
CA PRO A 212 14.53 7.83 -4.71
C PRO A 212 14.58 9.28 -4.20
N THR A 213 14.24 10.23 -5.08
CA THR A 213 14.36 11.66 -4.76
C THR A 213 13.39 12.06 -3.66
N GLN A 214 13.90 12.65 -2.58
CA GLN A 214 13.08 13.22 -1.51
C GLN A 214 12.23 14.39 -2.03
N ALA A 215 10.98 14.50 -1.55
CA ALA A 215 10.13 15.64 -1.88
C ALA A 215 10.77 16.96 -1.43
N LYS A 216 10.67 17.99 -2.27
CA LYS A 216 11.18 19.34 -1.96
C LYS A 216 10.06 20.23 -1.41
N GLY A 217 10.43 21.22 -0.61
CA GLY A 217 9.48 22.21 -0.09
C GLY A 217 8.62 21.74 1.08
N ILE A 218 8.95 20.59 1.68
CA ILE A 218 8.28 20.11 2.88
C ILE A 218 8.80 20.87 4.09
N VAL A 219 7.89 21.51 4.82
CA VAL A 219 8.19 22.16 6.10
C VAL A 219 7.48 21.37 7.20
N LYS A 220 8.24 20.93 8.20
CA LYS A 220 7.68 20.24 9.37
C LYS A 220 7.29 21.24 10.45
N MET A 221 6.34 20.87 11.29
CA MET A 221 6.08 21.55 12.55
C MET A 221 7.33 21.51 13.46
N PRO A 222 7.44 22.39 14.47
CA PRO A 222 8.53 22.34 15.45
C PRO A 222 8.69 20.97 16.11
N ASN A 223 9.91 20.64 16.53
CA ASN A 223 10.22 19.41 17.27
C ASN A 223 9.62 19.47 18.69
N ARG A 224 8.33 19.15 18.79
CA ARG A 224 7.56 19.06 20.03
C ARG A 224 6.59 17.91 19.92
N TRP A 225 6.44 17.18 21.01
CA TRP A 225 5.56 16.02 21.11
C TRP A 225 4.66 16.16 22.33
N CYS A 226 3.51 15.49 22.28
CA CYS A 226 2.64 15.35 23.44
C CYS A 226 2.84 13.97 24.06
N ASN A 227 3.35 13.92 25.29
CA ASN A 227 3.57 12.69 26.02
C ASN A 227 2.52 12.52 27.12
N PHE A 228 2.22 11.27 27.45
CA PHE A 228 1.52 10.94 28.67
C PHE A 228 2.44 11.19 29.88
N ASN A 229 1.95 11.94 30.87
CA ASN A 229 2.73 12.32 32.05
C ASN A 229 2.93 11.17 33.07
N GLY A 230 2.26 10.03 32.86
CA GLY A 230 2.39 8.85 33.71
C GLY A 230 1.37 8.76 34.86
N ASP A 231 0.45 9.71 34.99
CA ASP A 231 -0.61 9.66 35.99
C ASP A 231 -1.63 8.56 35.68
N LYS A 232 -1.65 7.54 36.53
CA LYS A 232 -2.54 6.37 36.43
C LYS A 232 -3.56 6.31 37.57
N SER A 233 -3.76 7.42 38.28
CA SER A 233 -4.71 7.50 39.39
C SER A 233 -6.14 7.20 38.95
N ASP A 234 -6.53 7.63 37.75
CA ASP A 234 -7.80 7.28 37.09
C ASP A 234 -7.56 6.59 35.73
N MET A 235 -7.52 5.26 35.76
CA MET A 235 -7.35 4.45 34.55
C MET A 235 -8.52 4.55 33.56
N ASN A 236 -9.72 4.92 34.01
CA ASN A 236 -10.85 5.11 33.10
C ASN A 236 -10.64 6.38 32.27
N SER A 237 -10.19 7.46 32.90
CA SER A 237 -9.83 8.71 32.21
C SER A 237 -8.70 8.48 31.19
N VAL A 238 -7.65 7.74 31.58
CA VAL A 238 -6.54 7.38 30.67
C VAL A 238 -7.04 6.63 29.44
N ASN A 239 -7.85 5.59 29.61
CA ASN A 239 -8.37 4.80 28.49
C ASN A 239 -9.31 5.62 27.60
N MET A 240 -10.15 6.48 28.19
CA MET A 240 -11.07 7.35 27.45
C MET A 240 -10.31 8.35 26.57
N ASN A 241 -9.27 8.99 27.11
CA ASN A 241 -8.44 9.95 26.38
C ASN A 241 -7.60 9.28 25.28
N TYR A 242 -7.08 8.07 25.54
CA TYR A 242 -6.43 7.25 24.52
C TYR A 242 -7.38 6.93 23.35
N ASP A 243 -8.58 6.44 23.64
CA ASP A 243 -9.59 6.11 22.63
C ASP A 243 -10.04 7.33 21.83
N LEU A 244 -10.22 8.49 22.49
CA LEU A 244 -10.54 9.76 21.85
C LEU A 244 -9.44 10.14 20.86
N ALA A 245 -8.17 10.09 21.30
CA ALA A 245 -7.03 10.42 20.46
C ALA A 245 -6.97 9.51 19.22
N CYS A 246 -7.13 8.20 19.39
CA CYS A 246 -7.06 7.24 18.29
C CYS A 246 -8.31 7.17 17.39
N LYS A 247 -9.47 7.66 17.85
CA LYS A 247 -10.63 7.91 16.98
C LYS A 247 -10.43 9.14 16.11
N ALA A 248 -9.75 10.16 16.64
CA ALA A 248 -9.56 11.41 15.96
C ALA A 248 -8.28 11.46 15.12
N ALA A 249 -7.24 10.68 15.43
CA ALA A 249 -5.94 10.70 14.74
C ALA A 249 -5.52 9.32 14.23
N ASP A 250 -4.39 9.25 13.52
CA ASP A 250 -3.88 8.00 12.97
C ASP A 250 -3.03 7.23 13.99
N CYS A 251 -3.67 6.29 14.69
CA CYS A 251 -2.99 5.36 15.60
C CYS A 251 -2.62 4.02 14.96
N THR A 252 -2.64 3.89 13.63
CA THR A 252 -2.38 2.58 12.98
C THR A 252 -1.01 1.98 13.28
N GLY A 253 -0.02 2.82 13.60
CA GLY A 253 1.30 2.36 14.05
C GLY A 253 1.26 1.51 15.32
N LEU A 254 0.20 1.60 16.13
CA LEU A 254 0.02 0.84 17.37
C LEU A 254 -0.65 -0.52 17.19
N GLU A 255 -1.23 -0.79 16.01
CA GLU A 255 -1.98 -2.02 15.76
C GLU A 255 -1.06 -3.24 15.58
N VAL A 256 -1.62 -4.44 15.69
CA VAL A 256 -0.84 -5.69 15.61
C VAL A 256 -0.14 -5.79 14.25
N GLY A 257 1.16 -6.11 14.28
CA GLY A 257 1.99 -6.18 13.08
C GLY A 257 2.48 -4.83 12.60
N ALA A 258 2.22 -3.76 13.34
CA ALA A 258 2.82 -2.46 13.13
C ALA A 258 4.09 -2.24 13.99
N SER A 259 4.86 -1.23 13.59
CA SER A 259 6.18 -0.88 14.09
C SER A 259 6.17 -0.47 15.57
N CYS A 260 5.08 0.15 16.02
CA CYS A 260 4.85 0.54 17.42
C CYS A 260 3.97 -0.45 18.22
N SER A 261 3.66 -1.64 17.69
CA SER A 261 2.70 -2.54 18.37
C SER A 261 3.20 -3.09 19.71
N GLY A 262 4.53 -3.22 19.84
CA GLY A 262 5.22 -3.84 20.99
C GLY A 262 5.72 -2.88 22.06
N ILE A 263 5.44 -1.58 21.97
CA ILE A 263 5.94 -0.58 22.92
C ILE A 263 5.19 -0.65 24.28
N SER A 264 5.74 -0.01 25.32
CA SER A 264 5.13 0.01 26.66
C SER A 264 3.74 0.67 26.66
N PHE A 265 2.91 0.37 27.66
CA PHE A 265 1.59 0.96 27.81
C PHE A 265 1.63 2.50 27.79
N GLU A 266 2.55 3.09 28.55
CA GLU A 266 2.76 4.54 28.62
C GLU A 266 3.16 5.11 27.25
N SER A 267 4.04 4.40 26.53
CA SER A 267 4.48 4.80 25.20
C SER A 267 3.34 4.73 24.19
N LYS A 268 2.40 3.77 24.32
CA LYS A 268 1.19 3.72 23.47
C LYS A 268 0.28 4.92 23.69
N ILE A 269 0.10 5.34 24.94
CA ILE A 269 -0.70 6.53 25.26
C ILE A 269 0.00 7.78 24.72
N SER A 270 1.30 7.93 24.96
CA SER A 270 2.09 9.03 24.41
C SER A 270 2.01 9.08 22.88
N TYR A 271 2.04 7.93 22.19
CA TYR A 271 1.92 7.90 20.74
C TYR A 271 0.55 8.41 20.28
N ALA A 272 -0.53 7.97 20.93
CA ALA A 272 -1.89 8.42 20.62
C ALA A 272 -2.05 9.92 20.86
N PHE A 273 -1.61 10.41 22.02
CA PHE A 273 -1.65 11.82 22.39
C PHE A 273 -0.84 12.66 21.40
N ASN A 274 0.35 12.22 21.04
CA ASN A 274 1.16 12.88 20.04
C ASN A 274 0.48 12.88 18.67
N ALA A 275 -0.06 11.75 18.19
CA ALA A 275 -0.74 11.68 16.90
C ALA A 275 -1.90 12.70 16.81
N TYR A 276 -2.67 12.86 17.89
CA TYR A 276 -3.71 13.87 18.00
C TYR A 276 -3.13 15.29 18.01
N PHE A 277 -2.18 15.57 18.90
CA PHE A 277 -1.52 16.88 19.00
C PHE A 277 -0.91 17.33 17.66
N GLN A 278 -0.27 16.42 16.93
CA GLN A 278 0.28 16.68 15.60
C GLN A 278 -0.83 16.98 14.59
N LYS A 279 -1.88 16.16 14.53
CA LYS A 279 -3.03 16.38 13.64
C LYS A 279 -3.64 17.77 13.83
N TYR A 280 -3.71 18.25 15.07
CA TYR A 280 -4.23 19.58 15.41
C TYR A 280 -3.16 20.68 15.45
N LYS A 281 -2.05 20.49 14.72
CA LYS A 281 -1.02 21.50 14.48
C LYS A 281 -0.38 22.02 15.76
N GLN A 282 -0.13 21.12 16.71
CA GLN A 282 0.59 21.40 17.95
C GLN A 282 -0.04 22.52 18.81
N LYS A 283 -1.36 22.70 18.72
CA LYS A 283 -2.09 23.62 19.60
C LYS A 283 -1.96 23.17 21.05
N ILE A 284 -1.59 24.10 21.94
CA ILE A 284 -1.22 23.76 23.33
C ILE A 284 -2.35 23.03 24.05
N GLU A 285 -3.60 23.49 23.86
CA GLU A 285 -4.81 22.89 24.43
C GLU A 285 -5.08 21.46 23.96
N THR A 286 -4.51 21.04 22.84
CA THR A 286 -4.69 19.67 22.30
C THR A 286 -3.74 18.65 22.90
N CYS A 287 -2.87 19.06 23.82
CA CYS A 287 -2.04 18.18 24.63
C CYS A 287 -2.50 18.10 26.10
N ASP A 288 -3.66 18.64 26.45
CA ASP A 288 -4.12 18.64 27.84
C ASP A 288 -4.60 17.24 28.28
N PHE A 289 -5.51 16.63 27.51
CA PHE A 289 -6.10 15.30 27.80
C PHE A 289 -6.56 15.16 29.27
N ASP A 290 -7.30 16.14 29.78
CA ASP A 290 -7.75 16.22 31.18
C ASP A 290 -6.57 16.26 32.18
N GLY A 291 -5.50 16.98 31.81
CA GLY A 291 -4.26 17.08 32.59
C GLY A 291 -3.33 15.87 32.50
N LEU A 292 -3.59 14.90 31.63
CA LEU A 292 -2.77 13.70 31.46
C LEU A 292 -1.61 13.89 30.47
N GLY A 293 -1.66 14.93 29.64
CA GLY A 293 -0.65 15.19 28.62
C GLY A 293 0.37 16.27 29.03
N GLU A 294 1.59 16.14 28.50
CA GLU A 294 2.68 17.09 28.69
C GLU A 294 3.41 17.32 27.36
N ILE A 295 3.65 18.59 27.00
CA ILE A 295 4.43 18.95 25.82
C ILE A 295 5.92 18.83 26.13
N VAL A 296 6.61 17.99 25.37
CA VAL A 296 8.06 17.77 25.52
C VAL A 296 8.82 18.18 24.26
N ALA A 297 10.09 18.57 24.44
CA ALA A 297 11.03 18.83 23.33
C ALA A 297 11.99 17.66 23.06
N THR A 298 11.97 16.63 23.91
CA THR A 298 12.77 15.41 23.74
C THR A 298 12.02 14.43 22.86
N ASN A 299 12.65 13.95 21.78
CA ASN A 299 12.03 13.00 20.86
C ASN A 299 11.69 11.67 21.60
N PRO A 300 10.40 11.29 21.71
CA PRO A 300 9.99 10.06 22.38
C PRO A 300 10.07 8.81 21.48
N SER A 301 10.51 8.95 20.23
CA SER A 301 10.64 7.84 19.29
C SER A 301 11.58 6.74 19.80
N LEU A 302 11.25 5.50 19.48
CA LEU A 302 12.06 4.31 19.75
C LEU A 302 12.64 3.76 18.43
N GLU A 303 13.59 2.83 18.52
CA GLU A 303 14.36 2.33 17.36
C GLU A 303 13.48 1.97 16.14
N ASN A 304 12.42 1.18 16.37
CA ASN A 304 11.48 0.76 15.33
C ASN A 304 10.11 1.44 15.46
N CYS A 305 9.97 2.54 16.20
CA CYS A 305 8.71 3.21 16.40
C CYS A 305 8.91 4.73 16.40
N GLU A 306 8.62 5.36 15.26
CA GLU A 306 8.75 6.80 15.10
C GLU A 306 7.48 7.52 15.54
N PHE A 307 7.63 8.50 16.42
CA PHE A 307 6.55 9.40 16.80
C PHE A 307 6.47 10.54 15.78
N PRO A 308 5.33 10.69 15.08
CA PRO A 308 5.24 11.61 13.96
C PRO A 308 5.42 13.07 14.40
N ILE A 309 5.85 13.90 13.45
CA ILE A 309 5.73 15.35 13.47
C ILE A 309 4.92 15.74 12.24
N GLU A 310 3.88 16.56 12.41
CA GLU A 310 3.02 16.97 11.30
C GLU A 310 3.75 17.88 10.31
N ILE A 311 3.33 17.84 9.05
CA ILE A 311 3.76 18.80 8.03
C ILE A 311 2.93 20.08 8.10
N LEU A 312 3.59 21.23 7.93
CA LEU A 312 2.92 22.50 7.68
C LEU A 312 2.39 22.47 6.25
N ALA A 313 1.07 22.33 6.10
CA ALA A 313 0.46 22.36 4.78
C ALA A 313 0.57 23.78 4.21
N PHE A 314 0.60 23.91 2.88
CA PHE A 314 0.61 25.23 2.23
C PHE A 314 -0.55 26.13 2.71
N GLN A 315 -1.72 25.53 2.95
CA GLN A 315 -2.88 26.25 3.51
C GLN A 315 -2.61 26.83 4.91
N ASP A 316 -1.81 26.13 5.74
CA ASP A 316 -1.39 26.60 7.06
C ASP A 316 -0.40 27.77 6.94
N GLN A 317 0.42 27.79 5.89
CA GLN A 317 1.39 28.87 5.61
C GLN A 317 0.69 30.15 5.12
N VAL A 318 -0.38 30.02 4.33
CA VAL A 318 -1.13 31.17 3.80
C VAL A 318 -1.85 31.94 4.92
N ILE A 319 -2.33 31.24 5.95
CA ILE A 319 -3.02 31.88 7.09
C ILE A 319 -2.06 32.74 7.92
N GLN A 320 -0.77 32.39 8.01
CA GLN A 320 0.20 33.22 8.73
C GLN A 320 0.63 34.50 7.99
N ASN A 321 0.57 34.52 6.66
CA ASN A 321 1.13 35.64 5.87
C ASN A 321 0.10 36.54 5.18
N GLY A 322 -1.20 36.32 5.35
CA GLY A 322 -2.24 37.25 4.85
C GLY A 322 -2.29 37.47 3.32
N MET A 323 -1.47 36.76 2.54
CA MET A 323 -1.53 36.78 1.08
C MET A 323 -2.11 35.47 0.56
N VAL A 324 -3.40 35.52 0.26
CA VAL A 324 -4.09 34.52 -0.56
C VAL A 324 -3.54 34.62 -1.98
N ILE A 325 -2.64 33.72 -2.37
CA ILE A 325 -2.33 33.50 -3.78
C ILE A 325 -3.49 32.69 -4.36
N ARG A 326 -4.39 33.37 -5.07
CA ARG A 326 -5.35 32.71 -5.96
C ARG A 326 -4.58 32.27 -7.21
N ILE A 327 -4.63 30.99 -7.53
CA ILE A 327 -4.33 30.49 -8.88
C ILE A 327 -5.64 30.46 -9.65
#